data_AF-A0A4S2R928-F1
#
_entry.id   AF-A0A4S2R928-F1
#
_cell.length_a   1.000
_cell.length_b   1.000
_cell.length_c   1.000
_cell.angle_alpha   90.00
_cell.angle_beta   90.00
_cell.angle_gamma   90.00
#
_symmetry.space_group_name_H-M   'P 1'
#
loop_
_entity.id
_entity.type
_entity.pdbx_description
1 polymer ?
#
loop_
_entity_poly.entity_id
_entity_poly.type
_entity_poly.pdbx_seq_one_letter_code
_entity_poly.pdbx_strand_id
1 'polypeptide(L)'
;MAGRWMNLGQYNAHGMRGADALGAGIENMVTGIHSPADTDRGISARLRYLTHSEAGYAAMERAGIHVTPRTLFAWLAEERSPSQANRARLDAAYWDLRRHNVAADLKRRLTSRGGTRIEIDPVDQTGVDRRHRRNLSVRRLTVRPHHWNTAVDAWLADDDEALDTVWDEIITNLGSDYDSYTHISSLGWNT
;
A
#
# COMPACT_ATOMS: atom_id res chain seq x y z
N MET A 1 10.12 11.00 -15.19
CA MET A 1 10.03 11.40 -16.62
C MET A 1 8.66 12.05 -16.84
N ALA A 2 8.56 13.12 -17.63
CA ALA A 2 7.30 13.83 -17.81
C ALA A 2 6.48 13.17 -18.93
N GLY A 3 5.55 12.28 -18.55
CA GLY A 3 4.74 11.50 -19.47
C GLY A 3 3.69 12.30 -20.24
N ARG A 4 3.11 11.69 -21.28
CA ARG A 4 2.06 12.20 -22.20
C ARG A 4 0.80 12.77 -21.53
N TRP A 5 0.72 12.67 -20.21
CA TRP A 5 -0.29 13.18 -19.29
C TRP A 5 0.22 14.35 -18.43
N MET A 6 1.21 15.13 -18.89
CA MET A 6 1.69 16.36 -18.21
C MET A 6 0.55 17.28 -17.70
N ASN A 7 -0.63 17.22 -18.32
CA ASN A 7 -1.86 17.88 -17.84
C ASN A 7 -3.04 16.90 -17.74
N LEU A 8 -2.95 15.85 -16.92
CA LEU A 8 -4.12 15.05 -16.57
C LEU A 8 -5.23 15.97 -16.04
N GLY A 9 -6.47 15.75 -16.49
CA GLY A 9 -7.60 16.63 -16.17
C GLY A 9 -7.82 17.81 -17.11
N GLN A 10 -6.87 18.20 -17.98
CA GLN A 10 -7.07 19.30 -18.94
C GLN A 10 -8.29 19.11 -19.85
N TYR A 11 -8.61 17.86 -20.18
CA TYR A 11 -9.78 17.48 -20.98
C TYR A 11 -10.84 16.73 -20.17
N ASN A 12 -10.87 16.86 -18.84
CA ASN A 12 -11.72 16.08 -17.92
C ASN A 12 -11.48 14.56 -17.98
N ALA A 13 -10.22 14.15 -18.17
CA ALA A 13 -9.80 12.76 -17.94
C ALA A 13 -9.47 12.56 -16.46
N HIS A 14 -9.86 11.42 -15.89
CA HIS A 14 -9.66 11.09 -14.48
C HIS A 14 -8.80 9.84 -14.32
N GLY A 15 -7.91 9.86 -13.33
CA GLY A 15 -7.04 8.74 -12.98
C GLY A 15 -6.12 9.10 -11.81
N MET A 16 -5.34 8.12 -11.39
CA MET A 16 -4.29 8.24 -10.38
C MET A 16 -2.96 7.75 -10.95
N ARG A 17 -1.84 8.09 -10.30
CA ARG A 17 -0.55 7.53 -10.70
C ARG A 17 -0.59 6.02 -10.52
N GLY A 18 -0.03 5.29 -11.48
CA GLY A 18 0.00 3.83 -11.37
C GLY A 18 0.84 3.32 -10.20
N ALA A 19 1.88 4.06 -9.81
CA ALA A 19 2.66 3.80 -8.60
C ALA A 19 1.79 3.85 -7.32
N ASP A 20 0.96 4.89 -7.18
CA ASP A 20 0.04 5.03 -6.05
C ASP A 20 -0.97 3.86 -6.04
N ALA A 21 -1.48 3.45 -7.20
CA ALA A 21 -2.39 2.31 -7.32
C ALA A 21 -1.71 0.97 -6.99
N LEU A 22 -0.43 0.82 -7.36
CA LEU A 22 0.39 -0.34 -7.04
C LEU A 22 0.60 -0.45 -5.52
N GLY A 23 1.01 0.65 -4.88
CA GLY A 23 1.18 0.74 -3.43
C GLY A 23 -0.12 0.48 -2.67
N ALA A 24 -1.23 1.11 -3.10
CA ALA A 24 -2.54 0.88 -2.50
C ALA A 24 -3.01 -0.58 -2.64
N GLY A 25 -2.76 -1.21 -3.79
CA GLY A 25 -3.13 -2.61 -3.97
C GLY A 25 -2.24 -3.57 -3.16
N ILE A 26 -0.96 -3.27 -2.98
CA ILE A 26 -0.09 -3.98 -2.02
C ILE A 26 -0.64 -3.84 -0.59
N GLU A 27 -0.95 -2.61 -0.16
CA GLU A 27 -1.53 -2.34 1.17
C GLU A 27 -2.83 -3.14 1.37
N ASN A 28 -3.71 -3.21 0.37
CA ASN A 28 -4.96 -3.96 0.42
C ASN A 28 -4.76 -5.49 0.54
N MET A 29 -3.61 -6.03 0.14
CA MET A 29 -3.29 -7.44 0.35
C MET A 29 -2.83 -7.75 1.78
N VAL A 30 -2.52 -6.73 2.57
CA VAL A 30 -2.14 -6.87 3.98
C VAL A 30 -3.39 -6.92 4.83
N THR A 31 -3.68 -8.11 5.37
CA THR A 31 -4.75 -8.27 6.35
C THR A 31 -4.24 -8.00 7.76
N GLY A 32 -5.10 -7.40 8.59
CA GLY A 32 -4.77 -7.02 9.96
C GLY A 32 -5.91 -7.26 10.95
N ILE A 33 -5.78 -6.67 12.14
CA ILE A 33 -6.81 -6.74 13.19
C ILE A 33 -8.06 -6.02 12.68
N HIS A 34 -9.17 -6.77 12.54
CA HIS A 34 -10.45 -6.24 12.06
C HIS A 34 -11.13 -5.29 13.06
N SER A 35 -10.87 -5.43 14.36
CA SER A 35 -11.50 -4.57 15.36
C SER A 35 -10.91 -3.15 15.28
N PRO A 36 -11.76 -2.10 15.23
CA PRO A 36 -11.32 -0.71 15.11
C PRO A 36 -10.41 -0.27 16.28
N ALA A 37 -9.42 0.57 15.99
CA ALA A 37 -8.45 1.06 16.97
C ALA A 37 -9.05 1.98 18.05
N ASP A 38 -10.30 2.42 17.90
CA ASP A 38 -11.04 3.21 18.88
C ASP A 38 -11.92 2.35 19.79
N THR A 39 -11.93 1.03 19.62
CA THR A 39 -12.64 0.10 20.51
C THR A 39 -11.70 -0.55 21.52
N ASP A 40 -12.20 -0.89 22.71
CA ASP A 40 -11.40 -1.56 23.74
C ASP A 40 -10.84 -2.90 23.24
N ARG A 41 -11.65 -3.66 22.50
CA ARG A 41 -11.22 -4.91 21.85
C ARG A 41 -10.08 -4.68 20.86
N GLY A 42 -10.19 -3.65 20.02
CA GLY A 42 -9.16 -3.33 19.02
C GLY A 42 -7.86 -2.83 19.65
N ILE A 43 -7.94 -2.09 20.75
CA ILE A 43 -6.79 -1.66 21.53
C ILE A 43 -6.12 -2.84 22.23
N SER A 44 -6.88 -3.69 22.92
CA SER A 44 -6.36 -4.87 23.61
C SER A 44 -5.64 -5.80 22.63
N ALA A 45 -6.21 -6.03 21.44
CA ALA A 45 -5.58 -6.83 20.39
C ALA A 45 -4.25 -6.24 19.89
N ARG A 46 -4.17 -4.92 19.66
CA ARG A 46 -2.94 -4.25 19.22
C ARG A 46 -1.86 -4.26 20.29
N LEU A 47 -2.23 -3.99 21.54
CA LEU A 47 -1.31 -4.06 22.68
C LEU A 47 -0.72 -5.46 22.80
N ARG A 48 -1.55 -6.51 22.81
CA ARG A 48 -1.08 -7.90 22.87
C ARG A 48 -0.13 -8.24 21.72
N TYR A 49 -0.42 -7.76 20.50
CA TYR A 49 0.44 -7.96 19.34
C TYR A 49 1.81 -7.29 19.52
N LEU A 50 1.81 -6.01 19.94
CA LEU A 50 3.01 -5.19 20.10
C LEU A 50 3.88 -5.64 21.28
N THR A 51 3.28 -6.15 22.36
CA THR A 51 4.03 -6.55 23.56
C THR A 51 4.53 -7.99 23.50
N HIS A 52 4.31 -8.71 22.39
CA HIS A 52 4.72 -10.11 22.24
C HIS A 52 6.21 -10.27 21.86
N SER A 53 6.87 -9.21 21.39
CA SER A 53 8.26 -9.26 20.93
C SER A 53 8.99 -7.94 21.16
N GLU A 54 10.32 -7.99 21.23
CA GLU A 54 11.18 -6.79 21.29
C GLU A 54 10.95 -5.84 20.11
N ALA A 55 10.72 -6.39 18.91
CA ALA A 55 10.41 -5.62 17.71
C ALA A 55 9.11 -4.80 17.87
N GLY A 56 8.13 -5.31 18.61
CA GLY A 56 6.89 -4.56 18.87
C GLY A 56 7.06 -3.48 19.92
N TYR A 57 7.93 -3.65 20.92
CA TYR A 57 8.36 -2.55 21.77
C TYR A 57 9.09 -1.46 20.96
N ALA A 58 9.99 -1.85 20.05
CA ALA A 58 10.68 -0.90 19.16
C ALA A 58 9.70 -0.16 18.23
N ALA A 59 8.64 -0.82 17.73
CA ALA A 59 7.60 -0.19 16.93
C ALA A 59 6.78 0.83 17.75
N MET A 60 6.47 0.52 19.01
CA MET A 60 5.82 1.48 19.92
C MET A 60 6.70 2.72 20.17
N GLU A 61 8.01 2.53 20.35
CA GLU A 61 8.96 3.65 20.50
C GLU A 61 9.02 4.52 19.23
N ARG A 62 9.12 3.93 18.03
CA ARG A 62 9.10 4.67 16.76
C ARG A 62 7.80 5.48 16.58
N ALA A 63 6.67 4.93 17.01
CA ALA A 63 5.38 5.62 16.98
C ALA A 63 5.21 6.69 18.09
N GLY A 64 6.23 6.90 18.94
CA GLY A 64 6.23 7.92 19.99
C GLY A 64 5.45 7.52 21.25
N ILE A 65 5.32 6.23 21.55
CA ILE A 65 4.67 5.73 22.77
C ILE A 65 5.72 5.59 23.87
N HIS A 66 5.92 6.64 24.65
CA HIS A 66 6.89 6.68 25.75
C HIS A 66 6.22 6.61 27.13
N VAL A 67 5.29 5.66 27.31
CA VAL A 67 4.60 5.50 28.60
C VAL A 67 5.42 4.66 29.58
N THR A 68 5.22 4.90 30.88
CA THR A 68 5.88 4.09 31.91
C THR A 68 5.43 2.62 31.82
N PRO A 69 6.28 1.65 32.24
CA PRO A 69 5.89 0.24 32.32
C PRO A 69 4.60 0.02 33.11
N ARG A 70 4.42 0.75 34.22
CA ARG A 70 3.18 0.72 35.02
C ARG A 70 1.94 1.10 34.20
N THR A 71 2.04 2.13 33.36
CA THR A 71 0.94 2.55 32.50
C THR A 71 0.65 1.50 31.44
N LEU A 72 1.70 0.94 30.81
CA LEU A 72 1.54 -0.12 29.81
C LEU A 72 0.88 -1.37 30.41
N PHE A 73 1.30 -1.79 31.60
CA PHE A 73 0.67 -2.92 32.31
C PHE A 73 -0.80 -2.64 32.66
N ALA A 74 -1.13 -1.42 33.11
CA ALA A 74 -2.51 -1.04 33.36
C ALA A 74 -3.38 -1.07 32.09
N TRP A 75 -2.80 -0.73 30.93
CA TRP A 75 -3.50 -0.87 29.64
C TRP A 75 -3.69 -2.34 29.24
N LEU A 76 -2.66 -3.18 29.40
CA LEU A 76 -2.74 -4.62 29.11
C LEU A 76 -3.73 -5.36 30.01
N ALA A 77 -3.84 -4.93 31.27
CA ALA A 77 -4.79 -5.44 32.25
C ALA A 77 -6.21 -4.87 32.06
N GLU A 78 -6.40 -3.97 31.08
CA GLU A 78 -7.68 -3.29 30.81
C GLU A 78 -8.20 -2.46 32.00
N GLU A 79 -7.33 -2.13 32.97
CA GLU A 79 -7.64 -1.29 34.14
C GLU A 79 -7.73 0.19 33.77
N ARG A 80 -7.07 0.60 32.68
CA ARG A 80 -7.11 1.95 32.12
C ARG A 80 -7.11 1.89 30.61
N SER A 81 -7.80 2.84 29.99
CA SER A 81 -7.76 2.99 28.54
C SER A 81 -6.71 4.03 28.10
N PRO A 82 -6.02 3.82 26.96
CA PRO A 82 -5.19 4.84 26.35
C PRO A 82 -6.02 6.06 25.90
N SER A 83 -5.41 7.25 25.92
CA SER A 83 -5.97 8.47 25.32
C SER A 83 -6.12 8.31 23.80
N GLN A 84 -6.98 9.12 23.17
CA GLN A 84 -7.18 9.09 21.71
C GLN A 84 -5.86 9.20 20.93
N ALA A 85 -4.95 10.09 21.37
CA ALA A 85 -3.62 10.23 20.77
C ALA A 85 -2.80 8.93 20.88
N ASN A 86 -2.81 8.26 22.03
CA ASN A 86 -2.09 7.01 22.20
C ASN A 86 -2.77 5.84 21.46
N ARG A 87 -4.09 5.87 21.29
CA ARG A 87 -4.81 4.90 20.44
C ARG A 87 -4.36 5.00 18.98
N ALA A 88 -4.25 6.22 18.45
CA ALA A 88 -3.72 6.45 17.11
C ALA A 88 -2.26 5.98 16.96
N ARG A 89 -1.41 6.26 17.95
CA ARG A 89 -0.02 5.77 17.95
C ARG A 89 0.09 4.25 18.03
N LEU A 90 -0.76 3.60 18.83
CA LEU A 90 -0.81 2.13 18.91
C LEU A 90 -1.24 1.52 17.58
N ASP A 91 -2.16 2.14 16.86
CA ASP A 91 -2.55 1.69 15.52
C ASP A 91 -1.40 1.85 14.52
N ALA A 92 -0.71 3.00 14.53
CA ALA A 92 0.46 3.22 13.69
C ALA A 92 1.59 2.22 13.97
N ALA A 93 1.94 2.01 15.25
CA ALA A 93 2.94 1.01 15.66
C ALA A 93 2.54 -0.41 15.23
N TYR A 94 1.26 -0.76 15.35
CA TYR A 94 0.74 -2.05 14.93
C TYR A 94 0.94 -2.26 13.43
N TRP A 95 0.54 -1.29 12.61
CA TRP A 95 0.65 -1.39 11.16
C TRP A 95 2.11 -1.43 10.71
N ASP A 96 2.99 -0.61 11.27
CA ASP A 96 4.43 -0.64 11.04
C ASP A 96 5.02 -2.06 11.24
N LEU A 97 4.83 -2.63 12.43
CA LEU A 97 5.30 -4.00 12.72
C LEU A 97 4.64 -5.04 11.82
N ARG A 98 3.33 -4.90 11.55
CA ARG A 98 2.58 -5.85 10.74
C ARG A 98 3.11 -5.90 9.32
N ARG A 99 3.37 -4.75 8.69
CA ARG A 99 3.92 -4.67 7.32
C ARG A 99 5.23 -5.44 7.22
N HIS A 100 6.16 -5.19 8.15
CA HIS A 100 7.42 -5.93 8.20
C HIS A 100 7.23 -7.44 8.35
N ASN A 101 6.31 -7.89 9.21
CA ASN A 101 6.09 -9.31 9.45
C ASN A 101 5.44 -10.05 8.26
N VAL A 102 4.62 -9.37 7.45
CA VAL A 102 3.94 -9.99 6.31
C VAL A 102 4.73 -9.89 5.00
N ALA A 103 5.73 -9.01 4.93
CA ALA A 103 6.53 -8.74 3.75
C ALA A 103 7.04 -10.01 3.04
N ALA A 104 7.65 -10.92 3.80
CA ALA A 104 8.22 -12.15 3.26
C ALA A 104 7.15 -13.07 2.64
N ASP A 105 5.99 -13.21 3.29
CA ASP A 105 4.87 -13.97 2.75
C ASP A 105 4.29 -13.30 1.50
N LEU A 106 4.11 -11.98 1.53
CA LEU A 106 3.60 -11.21 0.40
C LEU A 106 4.50 -11.37 -0.82
N LYS A 107 5.82 -11.19 -0.66
CA LYS A 107 6.79 -11.45 -1.73
C LYS A 107 6.67 -12.87 -2.26
N ARG A 108 6.59 -13.88 -1.39
CA ARG A 108 6.44 -15.27 -1.81
C ARG A 108 5.18 -15.50 -2.64
N ARG A 109 4.04 -14.93 -2.24
CA ARG A 109 2.77 -15.03 -2.98
C ARG A 109 2.86 -14.34 -4.34
N LEU A 110 3.35 -13.11 -4.37
CA LEU A 110 3.45 -12.29 -5.58
C LEU A 110 4.46 -12.83 -6.61
N THR A 111 5.52 -13.47 -6.14
CA THR A 111 6.54 -14.08 -7.00
C THR A 111 6.22 -15.51 -7.42
N SER A 112 5.14 -16.10 -6.90
CA SER A 112 4.76 -17.49 -7.18
C SER A 112 4.43 -17.69 -8.66
N ARG A 113 4.72 -18.89 -9.19
CA ARG A 113 4.43 -19.30 -10.58
C ARG A 113 4.98 -18.34 -11.66
N GLY A 114 6.10 -17.68 -11.38
CA GLY A 114 6.74 -16.74 -12.30
C GLY A 114 6.18 -15.31 -12.22
N GLY A 115 5.31 -15.02 -11.26
CA GLY A 115 4.76 -13.69 -10.98
C GLY A 115 3.24 -13.63 -10.96
N THR A 116 2.70 -12.59 -10.32
CA THR A 116 1.26 -12.30 -10.30
C THR A 116 0.80 -11.52 -11.54
N ARG A 117 -0.40 -11.86 -12.03
CA ARG A 117 -1.06 -11.15 -13.12
C ARG A 117 -1.82 -9.94 -12.59
N ILE A 118 -1.64 -8.82 -13.27
CA ILE A 118 -2.39 -7.58 -13.03
C ILE A 118 -3.22 -7.20 -14.26
N GLU A 119 -4.28 -6.45 -14.01
CA GLU A 119 -5.11 -5.79 -15.00
C GLU A 119 -5.00 -4.28 -14.81
N ILE A 120 -4.66 -3.56 -15.88
CA ILE A 120 -4.45 -2.12 -15.86
C ILE A 120 -5.57 -1.48 -16.65
N ASP A 121 -6.44 -0.76 -15.95
CA ASP A 121 -7.50 0.01 -16.58
C ASP A 121 -6.97 1.40 -16.94
N PRO A 122 -7.05 1.81 -18.21
CA PRO A 122 -6.56 3.12 -18.62
C PRO A 122 -7.36 4.23 -17.93
N VAL A 123 -6.83 5.46 -17.95
CA VAL A 123 -7.55 6.63 -17.43
C VAL A 123 -8.99 6.71 -17.95
N ASP A 124 -9.90 7.14 -17.07
CA ASP A 124 -11.30 7.36 -17.42
C ASP A 124 -11.42 8.58 -18.33
N GLN A 125 -12.02 8.35 -19.50
CA GLN A 125 -12.27 9.37 -20.53
C GLN A 125 -13.76 9.63 -20.77
N THR A 126 -14.65 9.20 -19.88
CA THR A 126 -16.10 9.41 -19.99
C THR A 126 -16.48 10.89 -20.09
N GLY A 127 -15.78 11.75 -19.34
CA GLY A 127 -15.92 13.22 -19.36
C GLY A 127 -15.17 13.94 -20.50
N VAL A 128 -14.36 13.23 -21.28
CA VAL A 128 -13.55 13.79 -22.37
C VAL A 128 -14.39 13.96 -23.63
N ASP A 129 -14.28 15.10 -24.31
CA ASP A 129 -14.88 15.30 -25.64
C ASP A 129 -14.37 14.24 -26.62
N ARG A 130 -15.26 13.66 -27.44
CA ARG A 130 -14.93 12.60 -28.40
C ARG A 130 -13.71 12.92 -29.27
N ARG A 131 -13.50 14.19 -29.67
CA ARG A 131 -12.34 14.59 -30.51
C ARG A 131 -10.99 14.52 -29.78
N HIS A 132 -11.01 14.50 -28.45
CA HIS A 132 -9.82 14.42 -27.59
C HIS A 132 -9.64 13.04 -26.95
N ARG A 133 -10.60 12.12 -27.13
CA ARG A 133 -10.50 10.75 -26.62
C ARG A 133 -9.41 9.98 -27.35
N ARG A 134 -8.65 9.21 -26.59
CA ARG A 134 -7.67 8.25 -27.09
C ARG A 134 -8.27 6.85 -27.10
N ASN A 135 -7.90 6.05 -28.09
CA ASN A 135 -8.22 4.63 -28.13
C ASN A 135 -7.28 3.87 -27.19
N LEU A 136 -7.68 3.74 -25.92
CA LEU A 136 -6.94 3.00 -24.89
C LEU A 136 -7.70 1.73 -24.54
N SER A 137 -6.96 0.66 -24.29
CA SER A 137 -7.54 -0.65 -23.96
C SER A 137 -7.06 -1.11 -22.58
N VAL A 138 -7.86 -1.93 -21.92
CA VAL A 138 -7.42 -2.61 -20.70
C VAL A 138 -6.22 -3.50 -21.01
N ARG A 139 -5.15 -3.39 -20.21
CA ARG A 139 -3.93 -4.19 -20.40
C ARG A 139 -3.86 -5.27 -19.33
N ARG A 140 -3.46 -6.48 -19.73
CA ARG A 140 -3.22 -7.60 -18.81
C ARG A 140 -1.82 -8.09 -19.00
N LEU A 141 -1.06 -8.18 -17.91
CA LEU A 141 0.32 -8.67 -17.95
C LEU A 141 0.68 -9.39 -16.66
N THR A 142 1.66 -10.28 -16.76
CA THR A 142 2.27 -10.92 -15.59
C THR A 142 3.49 -10.10 -15.17
N VAL A 143 3.45 -9.55 -13.96
CA VAL A 143 4.57 -8.79 -13.40
C VAL A 143 5.63 -9.76 -12.93
N ARG A 144 6.87 -9.54 -13.36
CA ARG A 144 7.99 -10.44 -13.08
C ARG A 144 8.38 -10.43 -11.60
N PRO A 145 8.97 -11.52 -11.07
CA PRO A 145 9.27 -11.64 -9.64
C PRO A 145 10.16 -10.54 -9.06
N HIS A 146 11.13 -10.04 -9.83
CA HIS A 146 12.04 -9.00 -9.34
C HIS A 146 11.32 -7.66 -9.13
N HIS A 147 10.42 -7.25 -10.03
CA HIS A 147 9.59 -6.05 -9.81
C HIS A 147 8.71 -6.20 -8.57
N TRP A 148 8.18 -7.40 -8.28
CA TRP A 148 7.42 -7.62 -7.05
C TRP A 148 8.27 -7.49 -5.79
N ASN A 149 9.49 -8.04 -5.79
CA ASN A 149 10.39 -7.89 -4.66
C ASN A 149 10.70 -6.41 -4.41
N THR A 150 11.07 -5.67 -5.47
CA THR A 150 11.39 -4.24 -5.37
C THR A 150 10.17 -3.42 -4.97
N ALA A 151 8.97 -3.70 -5.52
CA ALA A 151 7.75 -2.99 -5.13
C ALA A 151 7.41 -3.17 -3.65
N VAL A 152 7.53 -4.39 -3.12
CA VAL A 152 7.27 -4.65 -1.70
C VAL A 152 8.34 -4.00 -0.82
N ASP A 153 9.61 -3.98 -1.25
CA ASP A 153 10.67 -3.27 -0.52
C ASP A 153 10.44 -1.75 -0.49
N ALA A 154 10.07 -1.16 -1.63
CA ALA A 154 9.75 0.25 -1.73
C ALA A 154 8.53 0.62 -0.86
N TRP A 155 7.46 -0.18 -0.91
CA TRP A 155 6.28 0.00 -0.06
C TRP A 155 6.61 -0.13 1.44
N LEU A 156 7.50 -1.05 1.84
CA LEU A 156 7.93 -1.17 3.24
C LEU A 156 8.74 0.03 3.74
N ALA A 157 9.46 0.68 2.82
CA ALA A 157 10.31 1.82 3.13
C ALA A 157 9.57 3.17 3.01
N ASP A 158 8.28 3.17 2.67
CA ASP A 158 7.53 4.36 2.26
C ASP A 158 8.27 5.15 1.15
N ASP A 159 8.93 4.43 0.22
CA ASP A 159 9.73 5.00 -0.87
C ASP A 159 8.89 5.14 -2.15
N ASP A 160 8.17 6.25 -2.25
CA ASP A 160 7.30 6.58 -3.37
C ASP A 160 8.07 6.71 -4.70
N GLU A 161 9.34 7.11 -4.67
CA GLU A 161 10.18 7.26 -5.87
C GLU A 161 10.61 5.89 -6.41
N ALA A 162 10.98 4.97 -5.53
CA ALA A 162 11.26 3.59 -5.91
C ALA A 162 9.99 2.89 -6.42
N LEU A 163 8.81 3.12 -5.83
CA LEU A 163 7.55 2.61 -6.35
C LEU A 163 7.22 3.16 -7.75
N ASP A 164 7.48 4.45 -8.00
CA ASP A 164 7.34 5.08 -9.32
C ASP A 164 8.25 4.44 -10.36
N THR A 165 9.52 4.21 -9.99
CA THR A 165 10.50 3.53 -10.84
C THR A 165 10.05 2.12 -11.19
N VAL A 166 9.58 1.34 -10.20
CA VAL A 166 9.08 -0.03 -10.45
C VAL A 166 7.87 -0.01 -11.36
N TRP A 167 6.94 0.94 -11.18
CA TRP A 167 5.79 1.08 -12.05
C TRP A 167 6.21 1.37 -13.49
N ASP A 168 7.12 2.32 -13.70
CA ASP A 168 7.67 2.68 -15.01
C ASP A 168 8.30 1.47 -15.72
N GLU A 169 9.08 0.66 -14.99
CA GLU A 169 9.66 -0.59 -15.52
C GLU A 169 8.58 -1.61 -15.92
N ILE A 170 7.53 -1.77 -15.10
CA ILE A 170 6.40 -2.66 -15.38
C ILE A 170 5.72 -2.25 -16.70
N ILE A 171 5.35 -0.98 -16.82
CA ILE A 171 4.58 -0.49 -17.98
C ILE A 171 5.43 -0.39 -19.24
N THR A 172 6.75 -0.20 -19.15
CA THR A 172 7.64 -0.15 -20.33
C THR A 172 7.51 -1.40 -21.21
N ASN A 173 7.19 -2.55 -20.61
CA ASN A 173 6.91 -3.79 -21.34
C ASN A 173 5.64 -3.74 -22.21
N LEU A 174 4.79 -2.72 -22.06
CA LEU A 174 3.58 -2.51 -22.86
C LEU A 174 3.88 -1.96 -24.27
N GLY A 175 5.13 -1.61 -24.57
CA GLY A 175 5.56 -1.09 -25.87
C GLY A 175 5.27 0.41 -26.03
N SER A 176 5.05 0.86 -27.26
CA SER A 176 4.91 2.29 -27.62
C SER A 176 3.81 3.07 -26.90
N ASP A 177 2.85 2.36 -26.29
CA ASP A 177 1.72 2.98 -25.60
C ASP A 177 1.93 3.10 -24.08
N TYR A 178 3.09 2.70 -23.55
CA TYR A 178 3.31 2.62 -22.10
C TYR A 178 3.04 3.94 -21.38
N ASP A 179 3.42 5.06 -21.99
CA ASP A 179 3.26 6.40 -21.44
C ASP A 179 1.78 6.84 -21.34
N SER A 180 0.86 6.05 -21.89
CA SER A 180 -0.58 6.24 -21.65
C SER A 180 -1.05 5.65 -20.32
N TYR A 181 -0.23 4.81 -19.67
CA TYR A 181 -0.52 4.10 -18.42
C TYR A 181 0.33 4.57 -17.24
N THR A 182 1.05 5.70 -17.36
CA THR A 182 1.65 6.39 -16.21
C THR A 182 0.56 6.80 -15.20
N HIS A 183 -0.61 7.16 -15.71
CA HIS A 183 -1.84 7.32 -14.94
C HIS A 183 -2.87 6.28 -15.38
N ILE A 184 -3.66 5.78 -14.43
CA ILE A 184 -4.63 4.70 -14.62
C ILE A 184 -5.90 5.00 -13.83
N SER A 185 -7.03 4.40 -14.19
CA SER A 185 -8.24 4.52 -13.36
C SER A 185 -8.21 3.54 -12.18
N SER A 186 -7.70 2.33 -12.43
CA SER A 186 -7.69 1.23 -11.47
C SER A 186 -6.65 0.17 -11.85
N LEU A 187 -6.23 -0.58 -10.82
CA LEU A 187 -5.38 -1.74 -10.93
C LEU A 187 -6.12 -2.96 -10.37
N GLY A 188 -6.40 -3.93 -11.24
CA GLY A 188 -6.99 -5.22 -10.87
C GLY A 188 -5.93 -6.26 -10.55
N TRP A 189 -6.23 -7.12 -9.57
CA TRP A 189 -5.32 -8.13 -9.06
C TRP A 189 -5.92 -9.53 -9.25
N ASN A 190 -5.20 -10.43 -9.93
CA ASN A 190 -5.54 -11.85 -9.95
C ASN A 190 -4.62 -12.58 -8.97
N THR A 191 -4.97 -12.54 -7.69
CA THR A 191 -4.32 -13.32 -6.62
C THR A 191 -4.97 -14.68 -6.41
#